data_AF-A0A4Q9LQU8-F1
#
_entry.id   AF-A0A4Q9LQU8-F1
#
_cell.length_a   1.000
_cell.length_b   1.000
_cell.length_c   1.000
_cell.angle_alpha   90.00
_cell.angle_beta   90.00
_cell.angle_gamma   90.00
#
_symmetry.space_group_name_H-M   'P 1'
#
loop_
_entity.id
_entity.type
_entity.pdbx_description
1 polymer ?
#
loop_
_entity_poly.entity_id
_entity_poly.type
_entity_poly.pdbx_seq_one_letter_code
_entity_poly.pdbx_strand_id
1 'polypeptide(L)'
;MAKHTEEKISASKNKFKIFKTFLFALLIGGGVILIGYILMSFFGTEASPTKQSNDDGNGTKYDDAKVCSKMEEIFIEYLQEKQNIKILKFKFDSGVTYEDMGLSGENVTKLAVVNAANTELSPGYGGLNKGITSWVLDKKGIAASDGNERWYGKTEYTEGQIKDTKNLGLAAYSQFEGGIILHVIGPQAKLVGNLHQCKNLSEVTEVLTNAYVNCLKVAIEQQCSHIIYTVVSSGLYCDGNAKMGFKKSEFLLAVHDAVKNFVENTNFGAIKVYFNV
;
A
#
# COMPACT_ATOMS: atom_id res chain seq x y z
N MET A 1 -64.73 25.79 45.16
CA MET A 1 -64.77 25.26 43.79
C MET A 1 -63.52 25.58 42.95
N ALA A 2 -62.75 26.65 43.18
CA ALA A 2 -61.60 27.03 42.35
C ALA A 2 -60.36 26.11 42.44
N LYS A 3 -60.03 25.55 43.62
CA LYS A 3 -58.85 24.68 43.81
C LYS A 3 -58.87 23.38 42.99
N HIS A 4 -60.06 22.83 42.74
CA HIS A 4 -60.19 21.56 42.02
C HIS A 4 -59.97 21.69 40.50
N THR A 5 -60.06 22.91 39.98
CA THR A 5 -59.88 23.21 38.55
C THR A 5 -58.40 23.43 38.21
N GLU A 6 -57.62 24.03 39.11
CA GLU A 6 -56.16 24.26 38.90
C GLU A 6 -55.34 22.97 38.92
N GLU A 7 -55.67 22.00 39.80
CA GLU A 7 -55.01 20.69 39.82
C GLU A 7 -55.24 19.89 38.53
N LYS A 8 -56.45 19.96 37.94
CA LYS A 8 -56.75 19.28 36.67
C LYS A 8 -55.97 19.89 35.50
N ILE A 9 -55.76 21.21 35.49
CA ILE A 9 -55.00 21.91 34.43
C ILE A 9 -53.51 21.59 34.54
N SER A 10 -52.96 21.53 35.75
CA SER A 10 -51.56 21.16 36.01
C SER A 10 -51.25 19.71 35.60
N ALA A 11 -52.13 18.76 35.97
CA ALA A 11 -51.99 17.35 35.60
C ALA A 11 -52.08 17.13 34.07
N SER A 12 -52.93 17.91 33.38
CA SER A 12 -53.06 17.86 31.91
C SER A 12 -51.78 18.35 31.20
N LYS A 13 -51.17 19.44 31.68
CA LYS A 13 -49.90 19.97 31.11
C LYS A 13 -48.73 19.01 31.29
N ASN A 14 -48.64 18.30 32.42
CA ASN A 14 -47.60 17.29 32.64
C ASN A 14 -47.81 16.04 31.76
N LYS A 15 -49.06 15.57 31.58
CA LYS A 15 -49.36 14.48 30.64
C LYS A 15 -49.01 14.85 29.20
N PHE A 16 -49.25 16.09 28.79
CA PHE A 16 -48.91 16.57 27.45
C PHE A 16 -47.39 16.68 27.22
N LYS A 17 -46.61 17.06 28.25
CA LYS A 17 -45.14 17.04 28.18
C LYS A 17 -44.59 15.61 28.06
N ILE A 18 -45.08 14.68 28.90
CA ILE A 18 -44.66 13.27 28.86
C ILE A 18 -45.01 12.65 27.49
N PHE A 19 -46.20 12.94 26.95
CA PHE A 19 -46.62 12.48 25.63
C PHE A 19 -45.72 13.02 24.51
N LYS A 20 -45.34 14.30 24.55
CA LYS A 20 -44.39 14.88 23.59
C LYS A 20 -43.01 14.24 23.66
N THR A 21 -42.49 14.00 24.86
CA THR A 21 -41.19 13.33 25.04
C THR A 21 -41.24 11.89 24.53
N PHE A 22 -42.34 11.18 24.75
CA PHE A 22 -42.54 9.82 24.24
C PHE A 22 -42.66 9.79 22.70
N LEU A 23 -43.38 10.73 22.10
CA LEU A 23 -43.51 10.85 20.65
C LEU A 23 -42.17 11.19 19.97
N PHE A 24 -41.37 12.05 20.60
CA PHE A 24 -40.02 12.39 20.12
C PHE A 24 -39.06 11.20 20.22
N ALA A 25 -39.11 10.43 21.30
CA ALA A 25 -38.34 9.19 21.43
C ALA A 25 -38.75 8.13 20.39
N LEU A 26 -40.04 8.02 20.08
CA LEU A 26 -40.57 7.14 19.02
C LEU A 26 -40.09 7.56 17.63
N LEU A 27 -40.02 8.87 17.34
CA LEU A 27 -39.51 9.39 16.07
C LEU A 27 -38.00 9.14 15.90
N ILE A 28 -37.21 9.30 16.97
CA ILE A 28 -35.77 8.98 16.93
C ILE A 28 -35.55 7.47 16.80
N GLY A 29 -36.27 6.67 17.58
CA GLY A 29 -36.18 5.20 17.51
C GLY A 29 -36.58 4.67 16.12
N GLY A 30 -37.67 5.19 15.55
CA GLY A 30 -38.11 4.85 14.20
C GLY A 30 -37.11 5.29 13.11
N GLY A 31 -36.49 6.46 13.26
CA GLY A 31 -35.46 6.95 12.35
C GLY A 31 -34.20 6.08 12.35
N VAL A 32 -33.75 5.63 13.53
CA VAL A 32 -32.59 4.72 13.65
C VAL A 32 -32.89 3.34 13.05
N ILE A 33 -34.11 2.82 13.22
CA ILE A 33 -34.53 1.56 12.60
C ILE A 33 -34.61 1.70 11.07
N LEU A 34 -35.12 2.82 10.55
CA LEU A 34 -35.20 3.05 9.11
C LEU A 34 -33.81 3.20 8.47
N ILE A 35 -32.88 3.90 9.14
CA ILE A 35 -31.48 4.01 8.71
C ILE A 35 -30.80 2.64 8.77
N GLY A 36 -31.04 1.86 9.82
CA GLY A 36 -30.55 0.48 9.93
C GLY A 36 -31.09 -0.45 8.84
N TYR A 37 -32.36 -0.29 8.45
CA TYR A 37 -32.99 -1.05 7.36
C TYR A 37 -32.42 -0.65 5.99
N ILE A 38 -32.22 0.66 5.75
CA ILE A 38 -31.58 1.15 4.51
C ILE A 38 -30.15 0.64 4.42
N LEU A 39 -29.37 0.69 5.51
CA LEU A 39 -28.01 0.16 5.54
C LEU A 39 -27.97 -1.36 5.37
N MET A 40 -28.90 -2.12 5.95
CA MET A 40 -29.02 -3.56 5.65
C MET A 40 -29.45 -3.84 4.21
N SER A 41 -30.29 -3.00 3.58
CA SER A 41 -30.65 -3.19 2.16
C SER A 41 -29.52 -2.83 1.20
N PHE A 42 -28.60 -1.94 1.60
CA PHE A 42 -27.42 -1.57 0.81
C PHE A 42 -26.19 -2.45 1.08
N PHE A 43 -26.08 -3.06 2.28
CA PHE A 43 -24.89 -3.81 2.70
C PHE A 43 -25.17 -5.25 3.19
N GLY A 44 -26.40 -5.73 3.14
CA GLY A 44 -26.82 -7.02 3.67
C GLY A 44 -27.53 -7.90 2.65
N THR A 45 -26.89 -9.02 2.32
CA THR A 45 -27.40 -10.21 1.61
C THR A 45 -27.55 -10.16 0.09
N GLU A 46 -26.42 -10.25 -0.62
CA GLU A 46 -26.35 -11.17 -1.76
C GLU A 46 -25.88 -12.55 -1.26
N ALA A 47 -26.81 -13.30 -0.67
CA ALA A 47 -26.80 -14.75 -0.85
C ALA A 47 -27.70 -15.01 -2.06
N SER A 48 -27.13 -15.00 -3.26
CA SER A 48 -27.88 -15.28 -4.46
C SER A 48 -27.99 -16.81 -4.66
N PRO A 49 -29.21 -17.38 -4.71
CA PRO A 49 -29.39 -18.74 -5.18
C PRO A 49 -29.12 -18.75 -6.69
N THR A 50 -28.40 -19.79 -7.12
CA THR A 50 -28.18 -20.16 -8.51
C THR A 50 -29.48 -20.09 -9.32
N LYS A 51 -29.63 -19.01 -10.10
CA LYS A 51 -30.49 -19.00 -11.28
C LYS A 51 -29.59 -18.89 -12.50
N GLN A 52 -29.54 -19.97 -13.28
CA GLN A 52 -29.19 -19.90 -14.68
C GLN A 52 -30.17 -18.91 -15.35
N SER A 53 -29.77 -17.66 -15.49
CA SER A 53 -30.31 -16.79 -16.52
C SER A 53 -29.38 -16.89 -17.71
N ASN A 54 -29.87 -17.53 -18.78
CA ASN A 54 -29.40 -17.24 -20.12
C ASN A 54 -29.75 -15.77 -20.38
N ASP A 55 -28.81 -14.88 -20.12
CA ASP A 55 -28.90 -13.49 -20.51
C ASP A 55 -27.75 -13.22 -21.47
N ASP A 56 -28.11 -13.12 -22.75
CA ASP A 56 -27.25 -12.69 -23.87
C ASP A 56 -27.01 -11.16 -23.76
N GLY A 57 -26.58 -10.73 -22.58
CA GLY A 57 -26.21 -9.36 -22.27
C GLY A 57 -24.80 -9.09 -22.73
N ASN A 58 -24.66 -8.41 -23.86
CA ASN A 58 -23.43 -7.87 -24.43
C ASN A 58 -22.82 -6.75 -23.55
N GLY A 59 -22.57 -7.05 -22.28
CA GLY A 59 -21.75 -6.24 -21.39
C GLY A 59 -20.30 -6.65 -21.60
N THR A 60 -19.50 -5.79 -22.20
CA THR A 60 -18.06 -5.96 -22.31
C THR A 60 -17.48 -6.20 -20.92
N LYS A 61 -17.21 -7.46 -20.58
CA LYS A 61 -16.45 -7.84 -19.40
C LYS A 61 -15.07 -7.22 -19.58
N TYR A 62 -14.85 -6.04 -19.01
CA TYR A 62 -13.58 -5.34 -19.11
C TYR A 62 -12.49 -6.27 -18.59
N ASP A 63 -11.53 -6.56 -19.46
CA ASP A 63 -10.38 -7.39 -19.16
C ASP A 63 -9.49 -6.64 -18.16
N ASP A 64 -9.43 -7.15 -16.93
CA ASP A 64 -8.67 -6.54 -15.82
C ASP A 64 -7.19 -6.36 -16.17
N ALA A 65 -6.65 -7.20 -17.05
CA ALA A 65 -5.29 -7.05 -17.56
C ALA A 65 -5.12 -5.77 -18.40
N LYS A 66 -6.11 -5.44 -19.24
CA LYS A 66 -6.11 -4.18 -20.02
C LYS A 66 -6.22 -2.96 -19.11
N VAL A 67 -7.03 -3.06 -18.04
CA VAL A 67 -7.14 -2.01 -17.02
C VAL A 67 -5.78 -1.79 -16.34
N CYS A 68 -5.11 -2.87 -15.90
CA CYS A 68 -3.78 -2.78 -15.29
C CYS A 68 -2.76 -2.11 -16.24
N SER A 69 -2.72 -2.53 -17.52
CA SER A 69 -1.82 -1.94 -18.52
C SER A 69 -2.06 -0.43 -18.67
N LYS A 70 -3.32 0.01 -18.74
CA LYS A 70 -3.64 1.44 -18.85
C LYS A 70 -3.27 2.21 -17.58
N MET A 71 -3.43 1.60 -16.41
CA MET A 71 -3.03 2.20 -15.14
C MET A 71 -1.51 2.35 -15.00
N GLU A 72 -0.73 1.38 -15.51
CA GLU A 72 0.73 1.47 -15.56
C GLU A 72 1.17 2.65 -16.44
N GLU A 73 0.57 2.83 -17.62
CA GLU A 73 0.83 3.99 -18.49
C GLU A 73 0.54 5.31 -17.78
N ILE A 74 -0.66 5.46 -17.20
CA ILE A 74 -1.06 6.69 -16.48
C ILE A 74 -0.14 6.96 -15.29
N PHE A 75 0.31 5.91 -14.60
CA PHE A 75 1.22 6.05 -13.48
C PHE A 75 2.62 6.51 -13.91
N ILE A 76 3.13 5.99 -15.03
CA ILE A 76 4.40 6.44 -15.61
C ILE A 76 4.29 7.91 -16.03
N GLU A 77 3.22 8.29 -16.74
CA GLU A 77 2.95 9.69 -17.13
C GLU A 77 2.95 10.61 -15.91
N TYR A 78 2.24 10.23 -14.84
CA TYR A 78 2.22 10.97 -13.58
C TYR A 78 3.63 11.20 -13.01
N LEU A 79 4.49 10.17 -13.01
CA LEU A 79 5.86 10.30 -12.50
C LEU A 79 6.73 11.20 -13.38
N GLN A 80 6.53 11.19 -14.70
CA GLN A 80 7.27 12.03 -15.65
C GLN A 80 6.98 13.52 -15.47
N GLU A 81 5.77 13.88 -15.01
CA GLU A 81 5.37 15.26 -14.75
C GLU A 81 6.04 15.84 -13.48
N LYS A 82 6.67 15.02 -12.64
CA LYS A 82 7.29 15.46 -11.38
C LYS A 82 8.73 15.91 -11.60
N GLN A 83 8.97 17.22 -11.46
CA GLN A 83 10.28 17.83 -11.71
C GLN A 83 11.45 17.24 -10.90
N ASN A 84 11.18 16.69 -9.72
CA ASN A 84 12.20 16.16 -8.82
C ASN A 84 12.38 14.64 -8.90
N ILE A 85 11.75 13.99 -9.88
CA ILE A 85 11.81 12.54 -10.09
C ILE A 85 12.31 12.26 -11.50
N LYS A 86 13.22 11.31 -11.62
CA LYS A 86 13.64 10.75 -12.91
C LYS A 86 13.16 9.32 -13.04
N ILE A 87 12.76 8.94 -14.24
CA ILE A 87 12.36 7.56 -14.54
C ILE A 87 13.54 6.83 -15.17
N LEU A 88 13.81 5.63 -14.66
CA LEU A 88 14.77 4.68 -15.22
C LEU A 88 14.00 3.47 -15.76
N LYS A 89 14.60 2.81 -16.75
CA LYS A 89 14.03 1.61 -17.37
C LYS A 89 15.13 0.60 -17.62
N PHE A 90 15.44 -0.21 -16.61
CA PHE A 90 16.46 -1.25 -16.72
C PHE A 90 16.10 -2.46 -15.84
N LYS A 91 16.77 -3.58 -16.12
CA LYS A 91 16.67 -4.78 -15.32
C LYS A 91 17.98 -4.99 -14.56
N PHE A 92 17.89 -5.30 -13.27
CA PHE A 92 19.06 -5.71 -12.51
C PHE A 92 19.52 -7.10 -12.94
N ASP A 93 20.80 -7.20 -13.27
CA ASP A 93 21.55 -8.45 -13.46
C ASP A 93 23.04 -8.20 -13.17
N SER A 94 23.86 -9.25 -13.29
CA SER A 94 25.30 -9.17 -12.99
C SER A 94 26.09 -8.25 -13.92
N GLY A 95 25.57 -7.94 -15.11
CA GLY A 95 26.26 -7.13 -16.11
C GLY A 95 25.88 -5.65 -16.07
N VAL A 96 24.76 -5.29 -15.43
CA VAL A 96 24.24 -3.92 -15.50
C VAL A 96 25.17 -2.91 -14.83
N THR A 97 25.57 -1.89 -15.58
CA THR A 97 26.42 -0.78 -15.15
C THR A 97 25.59 0.46 -14.79
N TYR A 98 26.21 1.49 -14.21
CA TYR A 98 25.54 2.78 -13.98
C TYR A 98 25.12 3.47 -15.29
N GLU A 99 25.85 3.26 -16.38
CA GLU A 99 25.46 3.76 -17.69
C GLU A 99 24.18 3.06 -18.19
N ASP A 100 24.11 1.74 -18.07
CA ASP A 100 22.91 0.96 -18.43
C ASP A 100 21.69 1.33 -17.57
N MET A 101 21.91 1.80 -16.34
CA MET A 101 20.85 2.33 -15.48
C MET A 101 20.37 3.72 -15.90
N GLY A 102 21.02 4.39 -16.86
CA GLY A 102 20.72 5.77 -17.24
C GLY A 102 21.33 6.81 -16.29
N LEU A 103 22.37 6.45 -15.55
CA LEU A 103 23.09 7.34 -14.62
C LEU A 103 24.42 7.86 -15.24
N SER A 104 24.58 7.74 -16.56
CA SER A 104 25.74 8.29 -17.27
C SER A 104 25.83 9.80 -17.05
N GLY A 105 26.96 10.27 -16.51
CA GLY A 105 27.20 11.69 -16.22
C GLY A 105 26.64 12.17 -14.87
N GLU A 106 25.98 11.31 -14.10
CA GLU A 106 25.62 11.61 -12.73
C GLU A 106 26.82 11.39 -11.80
N ASN A 107 27.14 12.35 -10.93
CA ASN A 107 28.19 12.20 -9.91
C ASN A 107 27.67 11.36 -8.73
N VAL A 108 27.52 10.05 -8.93
CA VAL A 108 27.02 9.11 -7.93
C VAL A 108 28.10 8.82 -6.88
N THR A 109 28.05 9.50 -5.74
CA THR A 109 28.98 9.27 -4.63
C THR A 109 28.59 8.05 -3.78
N LYS A 110 27.29 7.83 -3.57
CA LYS A 110 26.75 6.67 -2.82
C LYS A 110 25.31 6.43 -3.23
N LEU A 111 25.00 5.21 -3.63
CA LEU A 111 23.70 4.81 -4.19
C LEU A 111 22.87 4.03 -3.16
N ALA A 112 21.60 4.39 -3.01
CA ALA A 112 20.61 3.54 -2.36
C ALA A 112 19.75 2.84 -3.42
N VAL A 113 19.55 1.52 -3.28
CA VAL A 113 18.64 0.76 -4.14
C VAL A 113 17.56 0.12 -3.29
N VAL A 114 16.31 0.40 -3.59
CA VAL A 114 15.17 -0.24 -2.93
C VAL A 114 14.94 -1.62 -3.54
N ASN A 115 14.90 -2.63 -2.68
CA ASN A 115 14.68 -4.02 -3.04
C ASN A 115 13.31 -4.47 -2.50
N ALA A 116 12.47 -5.01 -3.38
CA ALA A 116 11.27 -5.74 -2.99
C ALA A 116 11.66 -7.13 -2.44
N ALA A 117 11.85 -7.20 -1.13
CA ALA A 117 12.40 -8.34 -0.43
C ALA A 117 11.33 -9.38 -0.05
N ASN A 118 11.80 -10.60 0.22
CA ASN A 118 11.05 -11.67 0.87
C ASN A 118 11.06 -11.50 2.40
N THR A 119 10.17 -12.23 3.08
CA THR A 119 10.03 -12.17 4.55
C THR A 119 11.26 -12.70 5.29
N GLU A 120 12.06 -13.55 4.65
CA GLU A 120 13.28 -14.13 5.21
C GLU A 120 14.48 -13.19 5.08
N LEU A 121 14.31 -12.05 4.39
CA LEU A 121 15.35 -11.06 4.10
C LEU A 121 16.64 -11.71 3.58
N SER A 122 16.53 -12.74 2.74
CA SER A 122 17.70 -13.43 2.17
C SER A 122 17.90 -13.13 0.68
N PRO A 123 19.14 -13.19 0.19
CA PRO A 123 19.46 -12.96 -1.22
C PRO A 123 18.95 -14.09 -2.14
N GLY A 124 18.92 -13.83 -3.44
CA GLY A 124 18.79 -14.85 -4.49
C GLY A 124 17.38 -15.31 -4.88
N TYR A 125 16.35 -15.06 -4.06
CA TYR A 125 14.95 -15.35 -4.42
C TYR A 125 14.51 -14.63 -5.70
N GLY A 126 13.49 -15.15 -6.40
CA GLY A 126 13.06 -14.67 -7.73
C GLY A 126 12.70 -13.18 -7.87
N GLY A 127 12.46 -12.75 -9.12
CA GLY A 127 12.08 -11.38 -9.45
C GLY A 127 13.22 -10.37 -9.22
N LEU A 128 12.86 -9.20 -8.70
CA LEU A 128 13.79 -8.08 -8.45
C LEU A 128 14.90 -8.47 -7.46
N ASN A 129 14.56 -9.20 -6.40
CA ASN A 129 15.52 -9.64 -5.38
C ASN A 129 16.67 -10.46 -5.98
N LYS A 130 16.37 -11.35 -6.94
CA LYS A 130 17.39 -12.14 -7.66
C LYS A 130 18.28 -11.23 -8.49
N GLY A 131 17.68 -10.32 -9.24
CA GLY A 131 18.41 -9.38 -10.08
C GLY A 131 19.39 -8.53 -9.28
N ILE A 132 18.92 -7.93 -8.18
CA ILE A 132 19.77 -7.13 -7.28
C ILE A 132 20.86 -8.00 -6.65
N THR A 133 20.53 -9.22 -6.21
CA THR A 133 21.52 -10.16 -5.64
C THR A 133 22.65 -10.42 -6.64
N SER A 134 22.31 -10.80 -7.88
CA SER A 134 23.29 -11.01 -8.95
C SER A 134 24.12 -9.76 -9.22
N TRP A 135 23.48 -8.58 -9.20
CA TRP A 135 24.13 -7.31 -9.48
C TRP A 135 25.12 -6.87 -8.39
N VAL A 136 24.88 -7.16 -7.11
CA VAL A 136 25.78 -6.75 -6.02
C VAL A 136 26.82 -7.79 -5.63
N LEU A 137 26.81 -8.97 -6.27
CA LEU A 137 27.73 -10.06 -5.96
C LEU A 137 29.20 -9.64 -6.15
N ASP A 138 29.51 -9.02 -7.28
CA ASP A 138 30.84 -8.49 -7.61
C ASP A 138 31.17 -7.18 -6.85
N LYS A 139 30.14 -6.54 -6.26
CA LYS A 139 30.24 -5.33 -5.45
C LYS A 139 30.29 -5.64 -3.95
N LYS A 140 30.70 -6.86 -3.56
CA LYS A 140 30.81 -7.28 -2.16
C LYS A 140 29.51 -7.07 -1.34
N GLY A 141 28.36 -7.09 -2.00
CA GLY A 141 27.05 -6.94 -1.35
C GLY A 141 26.53 -8.22 -0.69
N ILE A 142 27.19 -9.36 -0.96
CA ILE A 142 26.87 -10.67 -0.42
C ILE A 142 28.06 -11.20 0.37
N ALA A 143 27.80 -11.63 1.61
CA ALA A 143 28.73 -12.37 2.44
C ALA A 143 28.45 -13.86 2.34
N ALA A 144 29.51 -14.68 2.22
CA ALA A 144 29.43 -16.11 2.38
C ALA A 144 29.76 -16.47 3.85
N SER A 145 28.82 -17.08 4.57
CA SER A 145 29.06 -17.69 5.89
C SER A 145 28.48 -19.10 5.85
N ASP A 146 29.33 -20.09 6.10
CA ASP A 146 28.91 -21.49 6.30
C ASP A 146 28.08 -22.05 5.14
N GLY A 147 28.48 -21.76 3.90
CA GLY A 147 27.81 -22.23 2.68
C GLY A 147 26.48 -21.53 2.37
N ASN A 148 26.08 -20.52 3.14
CA ASN A 148 24.86 -19.74 2.90
C ASN A 148 25.18 -18.28 2.55
N GLU A 149 24.58 -17.79 1.48
CA GLU A 149 24.67 -16.39 1.07
C GLU A 149 23.81 -15.50 1.99
N ARG A 150 24.39 -14.40 2.45
CA ARG A 150 23.71 -13.39 3.29
C ARG A 150 24.01 -12.00 2.77
N TRP A 151 23.09 -11.07 2.95
CA TRP A 151 23.37 -9.65 2.68
C TRP A 151 24.52 -9.15 3.55
N TYR A 152 25.53 -8.54 2.93
CA TYR A 152 26.70 -8.01 3.64
C TYR A 152 26.30 -6.81 4.51
N GLY A 153 26.74 -6.80 5.77
CA GLY A 153 26.46 -5.68 6.69
C GLY A 153 24.97 -5.43 6.97
N LYS A 154 24.12 -6.47 6.88
CA LYS A 154 22.67 -6.34 7.12
C LYS A 154 22.38 -5.78 8.51
N THR A 155 21.59 -4.72 8.56
CA THR A 155 21.09 -4.07 9.77
C THR A 155 19.56 -4.05 9.72
N GLU A 156 18.91 -4.62 10.73
CA GLU A 156 17.45 -4.64 10.86
C GLU A 156 16.91 -3.23 11.14
N TYR A 157 15.75 -2.91 10.59
CA TYR A 157 15.07 -1.62 10.73
C TYR A 157 13.66 -1.84 11.26
N THR A 158 13.40 -1.38 12.49
CA THR A 158 12.12 -1.61 13.18
C THR A 158 11.25 -0.36 13.31
N GLU A 159 11.78 0.82 12.98
CA GLU A 159 11.05 2.09 13.10
C GLU A 159 9.94 2.16 12.05
N GLY A 160 8.72 2.52 12.47
CA GLY A 160 7.57 2.61 11.58
C GLY A 160 7.01 1.27 11.07
N GLN A 161 7.56 0.14 11.53
CA GLN A 161 6.95 -1.17 11.27
C GLN A 161 5.71 -1.37 12.16
N ILE A 162 4.63 -1.89 11.58
CA ILE A 162 3.44 -2.25 12.35
C ILE A 162 3.75 -3.57 13.07
N LYS A 163 3.76 -3.53 14.41
CA LYS A 163 4.23 -4.62 15.29
C LYS A 163 3.58 -5.99 15.03
N ASP A 164 2.39 -6.01 14.43
CA ASP A 164 1.61 -7.23 14.19
C ASP A 164 1.65 -7.74 12.74
N THR A 165 2.31 -7.04 11.79
CA THR A 165 2.18 -7.30 10.34
C THR A 165 3.32 -8.11 9.70
N LYS A 166 3.94 -9.10 10.38
CA LYS A 166 5.10 -9.84 9.82
C LYS A 166 6.19 -8.93 9.22
N ASN A 167 6.44 -7.77 9.84
CA ASN A 167 7.46 -6.80 9.42
C ASN A 167 7.24 -6.21 8.00
N LEU A 168 5.98 -5.95 7.60
CA LEU A 168 5.73 -5.20 6.37
C LEU A 168 6.35 -3.79 6.44
N GLY A 169 6.87 -3.32 5.30
CA GLY A 169 7.56 -2.04 5.14
C GLY A 169 9.08 -2.19 5.00
N LEU A 170 9.84 -1.11 5.24
CA LEU A 170 11.30 -1.19 5.31
C LEU A 170 11.69 -2.07 6.50
N ALA A 171 12.40 -3.16 6.24
CA ALA A 171 12.72 -4.16 7.26
C ALA A 171 14.20 -4.30 7.58
N ALA A 172 15.05 -3.99 6.61
CA ALA A 172 16.49 -3.94 6.84
C ALA A 172 17.14 -3.05 5.79
N TYR A 173 18.40 -2.71 6.02
CA TYR A 173 19.29 -2.28 4.95
C TYR A 173 20.60 -3.05 5.02
N SER A 174 21.28 -3.20 3.88
CA SER A 174 22.58 -3.85 3.77
C SER A 174 23.52 -3.02 2.92
N GLN A 175 24.79 -3.41 2.87
CA GLN A 175 25.86 -2.63 2.24
C GLN A 175 26.40 -3.33 1.00
N PHE A 176 26.86 -2.54 0.03
CA PHE A 176 27.70 -2.99 -1.07
C PHE A 176 28.74 -1.90 -1.40
N GLU A 177 29.73 -2.22 -2.21
CA GLU A 177 30.73 -1.28 -2.68
C GLU A 177 30.07 -0.20 -3.56
N GLY A 178 29.97 1.01 -3.00
CA GLY A 178 29.32 2.14 -3.64
C GLY A 178 27.90 2.46 -3.12
N GLY A 179 27.37 1.73 -2.12
CA GLY A 179 26.00 2.00 -1.68
C GLY A 179 25.40 1.12 -0.59
N ILE A 180 24.07 1.21 -0.51
CA ILE A 180 23.22 0.40 0.37
C ILE A 180 22.03 -0.18 -0.40
N ILE A 181 21.53 -1.33 0.05
CA ILE A 181 20.26 -1.89 -0.38
C ILE A 181 19.25 -1.70 0.74
N LEU A 182 18.08 -1.17 0.42
CA LEU A 182 16.97 -0.97 1.34
C LEU A 182 15.94 -2.08 1.12
N HIS A 183 15.81 -3.01 2.06
CA HIS A 183 14.98 -4.20 1.92
C HIS A 183 13.56 -3.94 2.42
N VAL A 184 12.62 -3.83 1.49
CA VAL A 184 11.21 -3.60 1.77
C VAL A 184 10.41 -4.87 1.60
N ILE A 185 9.72 -5.31 2.64
CA ILE A 185 8.76 -6.41 2.58
C ILE A 185 7.39 -5.80 2.24
N GLY A 186 6.97 -5.99 1.00
CA GLY A 186 5.70 -5.45 0.50
C GLY A 186 4.47 -6.31 0.85
N PRO A 187 3.28 -5.71 1.01
CA PRO A 187 2.02 -6.45 1.13
C PRO A 187 1.77 -7.34 -0.10
N GLN A 188 1.17 -8.51 0.10
CA GLN A 188 0.71 -9.38 -0.99
C GLN A 188 -0.81 -9.33 -1.10
N ALA A 189 -1.33 -9.10 -2.30
CA ALA A 189 -2.77 -9.01 -2.56
C ALA A 189 -3.56 -10.20 -2.01
N LYS A 190 -3.09 -11.43 -2.27
CA LYS A 190 -3.67 -12.69 -1.76
C LYS A 190 -3.73 -12.79 -0.23
N LEU A 191 -2.95 -11.98 0.48
CA LEU A 191 -2.85 -12.01 1.94
C LEU A 191 -3.57 -10.85 2.63
N VAL A 192 -4.11 -9.88 1.87
CA VAL A 192 -4.96 -8.82 2.41
C VAL A 192 -6.18 -9.42 3.11
N GLY A 193 -6.53 -8.89 4.27
CA GLY A 193 -7.59 -9.39 5.15
C GLY A 193 -7.13 -10.39 6.21
N ASN A 194 -5.86 -10.82 6.18
CA ASN A 194 -5.31 -11.71 7.21
C ASN A 194 -4.82 -10.92 8.44
N LEU A 195 -4.92 -11.54 9.63
CA LEU A 195 -4.63 -10.93 10.94
C LEU A 195 -3.22 -10.34 11.09
N HIS A 196 -2.24 -10.84 10.34
CA HIS A 196 -0.84 -10.41 10.40
C HIS A 196 -0.36 -9.71 9.13
N GLN A 197 -1.27 -9.09 8.39
CA GLN A 197 -1.05 -8.42 7.11
C GLN A 197 -1.90 -7.13 7.06
N CYS A 198 -2.04 -6.51 5.90
CA CYS A 198 -2.97 -5.40 5.71
C CYS A 198 -4.42 -5.89 5.78
N LYS A 199 -5.27 -5.21 6.54
CA LYS A 199 -6.71 -5.51 6.68
C LYS A 199 -7.48 -5.21 5.40
N ASN A 200 -7.08 -4.17 4.67
CA ASN A 200 -7.74 -3.68 3.46
C ASN A 200 -6.74 -2.92 2.55
N LEU A 201 -7.23 -2.44 1.41
CA LEU A 201 -6.42 -1.70 0.42
C LEU A 201 -5.91 -0.34 0.94
N SER A 202 -6.66 0.32 1.83
CA SER A 202 -6.18 1.58 2.46
C SER A 202 -4.94 1.35 3.30
N GLU A 203 -4.88 0.24 4.04
CA GLU A 203 -3.72 -0.12 4.85
C GLU A 203 -2.54 -0.58 3.97
N VAL A 204 -2.79 -1.15 2.78
CA VAL A 204 -1.73 -1.39 1.78
C VAL A 204 -1.09 -0.07 1.37
N THR A 205 -1.90 0.95 1.05
CA THR A 205 -1.43 2.28 0.68
C THR A 205 -0.61 2.93 1.81
N GLU A 206 -1.10 2.90 3.05
CA GLU A 206 -0.41 3.46 4.21
C GLU A 206 0.95 2.79 4.46
N VAL A 207 0.97 1.46 4.52
CA VAL A 207 2.19 0.67 4.76
C VAL A 207 3.25 0.96 3.71
N LEU A 208 2.87 0.98 2.43
CA LEU A 208 3.82 1.24 1.34
C LEU A 208 4.28 2.71 1.34
N THR A 209 3.39 3.67 1.60
CA THR A 209 3.76 5.09 1.71
C THR A 209 4.84 5.26 2.78
N ASN A 210 4.62 4.70 3.98
CA ASN A 210 5.57 4.74 5.08
C ASN A 210 6.89 4.03 4.73
N ALA A 211 6.83 2.91 4.00
CA ALA A 211 8.02 2.22 3.55
C ALA A 211 8.89 3.09 2.63
N TYR A 212 8.28 3.80 1.67
CA TYR A 212 9.00 4.73 0.79
C TYR A 212 9.61 5.91 1.57
N VAL A 213 8.84 6.51 2.51
CA VAL A 213 9.35 7.58 3.38
C VAL A 213 10.55 7.10 4.20
N ASN A 214 10.47 5.92 4.82
CA ASN A 214 11.54 5.36 5.63
C ASN A 214 12.77 5.00 4.79
N CYS A 215 12.58 4.52 3.55
CA CYS A 215 13.68 4.32 2.61
C CYS A 215 14.43 5.63 2.34
N LEU A 216 13.70 6.73 2.09
CA LEU A 216 14.32 8.04 1.88
C LEU A 216 15.09 8.49 3.12
N LYS A 217 14.47 8.36 4.30
CA LYS A 217 15.08 8.72 5.59
C LYS A 217 16.41 7.99 5.77
N VAL A 218 16.42 6.67 5.64
CA VAL A 218 17.64 5.86 5.79
C VAL A 218 18.67 6.20 4.72
N ALA A 219 18.27 6.44 3.46
CA ALA A 219 19.21 6.85 2.42
C ALA A 219 19.89 8.19 2.77
N ILE A 220 19.14 9.17 3.29
CA ILE A 220 19.68 10.46 3.74
C ILE A 220 20.61 10.27 4.94
N GLU A 221 20.22 9.50 5.95
CA GLU A 221 21.04 9.19 7.12
C GLU A 221 22.35 8.48 6.75
N GLN A 222 22.29 7.62 5.73
CA GLN A 222 23.45 6.93 5.16
C GLN A 222 24.23 7.78 4.16
N GLN A 223 23.88 9.07 3.98
CA GLN A 223 24.56 10.02 3.11
C GLN A 223 24.59 9.57 1.63
N CYS A 224 23.54 8.89 1.18
CA CYS A 224 23.36 8.56 -0.24
C CYS A 224 23.07 9.84 -1.03
N SER A 225 23.73 9.98 -2.19
CA SER A 225 23.45 11.08 -3.12
C SER A 225 22.32 10.74 -4.10
N HIS A 226 22.04 9.44 -4.29
CA HIS A 226 21.03 8.94 -5.22
C HIS A 226 20.24 7.81 -4.55
N ILE A 227 18.95 7.73 -4.85
CA ILE A 227 18.11 6.59 -4.50
C ILE A 227 17.30 6.12 -5.72
N ILE A 228 17.35 4.83 -5.98
CA ILE A 228 16.50 4.16 -6.99
C ILE A 228 15.42 3.39 -6.27
N TYR A 229 14.18 3.86 -6.43
CA TYR A 229 12.98 3.17 -6.03
C TYR A 229 12.54 2.16 -7.09
N THR A 230 11.88 1.11 -6.62
CA THR A 230 11.08 0.20 -7.45
C THR A 230 9.66 0.21 -6.93
N VAL A 231 8.67 -0.11 -7.77
CA VAL A 231 7.28 -0.20 -7.34
C VAL A 231 7.08 -1.49 -6.55
N VAL A 232 7.25 -1.42 -5.23
CA VAL A 232 7.10 -2.56 -4.32
C VAL A 232 5.67 -3.09 -4.36
N SER A 233 5.51 -4.41 -4.26
CA SER A 233 4.23 -5.13 -4.39
C SER A 233 3.57 -5.09 -5.76
N SER A 234 4.24 -4.52 -6.77
CA SER A 234 3.89 -4.75 -8.17
C SER A 234 4.29 -6.16 -8.62
N GLY A 235 3.82 -6.61 -9.79
CA GLY A 235 4.17 -7.91 -10.35
C GLY A 235 3.59 -9.09 -9.56
N LEU A 236 4.47 -9.96 -9.03
CA LEU A 236 4.10 -11.25 -8.43
C LEU A 236 3.16 -11.13 -7.21
N TYR A 237 3.17 -9.99 -6.51
CA TYR A 237 2.37 -9.75 -5.32
C TYR A 237 1.01 -9.09 -5.60
N CYS A 238 0.71 -8.78 -6.86
CA CYS A 238 -0.46 -8.00 -7.26
C CYS A 238 -1.68 -8.88 -7.64
N ASP A 239 -1.55 -10.22 -7.65
CA ASP A 239 -2.67 -11.11 -7.98
C ASP A 239 -3.88 -10.86 -7.06
N GLY A 240 -5.01 -10.43 -7.64
CA GLY A 240 -6.22 -10.05 -6.90
C GLY A 240 -6.73 -11.09 -5.90
N ASN A 241 -7.57 -10.65 -4.96
CA ASN A 241 -8.03 -11.47 -3.84
C ASN A 241 -9.56 -11.62 -3.85
N ALA A 242 -10.03 -12.71 -4.44
CA ALA A 242 -11.45 -13.01 -4.53
C ALA A 242 -12.15 -13.09 -3.16
N LYS A 243 -11.45 -13.50 -2.09
CA LYS A 243 -12.04 -13.57 -0.74
C LYS A 243 -12.36 -12.19 -0.17
N MET A 244 -11.58 -11.19 -0.54
CA MET A 244 -11.75 -9.80 -0.13
C MET A 244 -12.55 -8.98 -1.15
N GLY A 245 -12.97 -9.59 -2.27
CA GLY A 245 -13.82 -8.96 -3.26
C GLY A 245 -13.13 -7.93 -4.17
N PHE A 246 -11.80 -7.94 -4.28
CA PHE A 246 -11.07 -6.99 -5.15
C PHE A 246 -10.25 -7.69 -6.24
N LYS A 247 -10.09 -6.99 -7.37
CA LYS A 247 -9.31 -7.40 -8.56
C LYS A 247 -7.85 -6.95 -8.48
N LYS A 248 -7.03 -7.40 -9.44
CA LYS A 248 -5.62 -7.00 -9.54
C LYS A 248 -5.51 -5.48 -9.74
N SER A 249 -6.35 -4.90 -10.59
CA SER A 249 -6.37 -3.45 -10.83
C SER A 249 -6.60 -2.63 -9.56
N GLU A 250 -7.52 -3.04 -8.69
CA GLU A 250 -7.82 -2.33 -7.44
C GLU A 250 -6.65 -2.39 -6.44
N PHE A 251 -5.96 -3.53 -6.37
CA PHE A 251 -4.73 -3.63 -5.57
C PHE A 251 -3.60 -2.78 -6.17
N LEU A 252 -3.44 -2.81 -7.49
CA LEU A 252 -2.45 -1.99 -8.19
C LEU A 252 -2.69 -0.50 -7.99
N LEU A 253 -3.96 -0.07 -7.94
CA LEU A 253 -4.33 1.31 -7.63
C LEU A 253 -3.81 1.72 -6.25
N ALA A 254 -4.04 0.88 -5.25
CA ALA A 254 -3.56 1.13 -3.88
C ALA A 254 -2.03 1.24 -3.81
N VAL A 255 -1.30 0.43 -4.59
CA VAL A 255 0.16 0.49 -4.72
C VAL A 255 0.60 1.80 -5.40
N HIS A 256 -0.03 2.19 -6.51
CA HIS A 256 0.29 3.44 -7.20
C HIS A 256 0.00 4.65 -6.33
N ASP A 257 -1.15 4.66 -5.64
CA ASP A 257 -1.53 5.74 -4.74
C ASP A 257 -0.56 5.87 -3.55
N ALA A 258 0.06 4.77 -3.10
CA ALA A 258 1.12 4.83 -2.10
C ALA A 258 2.34 5.63 -2.60
N VAL A 259 2.74 5.39 -3.85
CA VAL A 259 3.84 6.13 -4.48
C VAL A 259 3.44 7.59 -4.68
N LYS A 260 2.23 7.88 -5.18
CA LYS A 260 1.75 9.26 -5.34
C LYS A 260 1.74 10.01 -4.01
N ASN A 261 1.21 9.40 -2.96
CA ASN A 261 1.18 9.98 -1.62
C ASN A 261 2.59 10.27 -1.11
N PHE A 262 3.54 9.34 -1.29
CA PHE A 262 4.94 9.58 -0.97
C PHE A 262 5.50 10.77 -1.77
N VAL A 263 5.29 10.80 -3.08
CA VAL A 263 5.84 11.83 -3.96
C VAL A 263 5.28 13.22 -3.69
N GLU A 264 4.00 13.33 -3.37
CA GLU A 264 3.32 14.61 -3.14
C GLU A 264 3.62 15.20 -1.77
N ASN A 265 3.86 14.34 -0.77
CA ASN A 265 3.96 14.78 0.62
C ASN A 265 5.40 14.73 1.17
N THR A 266 6.39 14.38 0.36
CA THR A 266 7.78 14.24 0.82
C THR A 266 8.70 15.31 0.24
N ASN A 267 9.51 15.91 1.11
CA ASN A 267 10.64 16.74 0.69
C ASN A 267 11.86 15.86 0.43
N PHE A 268 12.32 15.81 -0.82
CA PHE A 268 13.48 15.01 -1.21
C PHE A 268 14.83 15.65 -0.83
N GLY A 269 14.86 16.92 -0.42
CA GLY A 269 16.11 17.61 -0.09
C GLY A 269 17.10 17.60 -1.26
N ALA A 270 18.34 17.19 -1.00
CA ALA A 270 19.41 17.18 -2.01
C ALA A 270 19.65 15.80 -2.66
N ILE A 271 19.01 14.73 -2.18
CA ILE A 271 19.17 13.40 -2.76
C ILE A 271 18.40 13.32 -4.08
N LYS A 272 19.03 12.79 -5.13
CA LYS A 272 18.38 12.60 -6.43
C LYS A 272 17.53 11.33 -6.40
N VAL A 273 16.27 11.46 -6.78
CA VAL A 273 15.27 10.40 -6.68
C VAL A 273 14.94 9.84 -8.05
N TYR A 274 15.02 8.51 -8.17
CA TYR A 274 14.72 7.77 -9.38
C TYR A 274 13.68 6.70 -9.10
N PHE A 275 12.80 6.44 -10.07
CA PHE A 275 11.92 5.27 -10.09
C PHE A 275 12.28 4.39 -11.28
N ASN A 276 12.64 3.14 -11.02
CA ASN A 276 12.80 2.11 -12.06
C ASN A 276 11.46 1.41 -12.28
N VAL A 277 10.83 1.64 -13.44
CA VAL A 277 9.47 1.20 -13.81
C VAL A 277 9.43 0.52 -15.16
#